data_AF-A0A7W1NTY8-F1
#
_entry.id   AF-A0A7W1NTY8-F1
#
_cell.length_a   1.000
_cell.length_b   1.000
_cell.length_c   1.000
_cell.angle_alpha   90.00
_cell.angle_beta   90.00
_cell.angle_gamma   90.00
#
_symmetry.space_group_name_H-M   'P 1'
#
loop_
_entity.id
_entity.type
_entity.pdbx_description
1 polymer ?
#
loop_
_entity_poly.entity_id
_entity_poly.type
_entity_poly.pdbx_seq_one_letter_code
_entity_poly.pdbx_strand_id
1 'polypeptide(L)'
;MSQTDLSLNDFKPKPRLFVKTTEVLTPRFPVIDAHNHLQEPFGGGWDKKPLAELLDILDAAQVRMYVDLDGGWGEDILNAHLDYFKQPAPERFMVFGGVEWSKWAEMGSSFGEWAANRLRLQAARGAQGLKIWKPFGLHVKDDKGELAKV
;
A
#
# COMPACT_ATOMS: atom_id res chain seq x y z
N MET A 1 -20.05 -38.53 35.38
CA MET A 1 -19.16 -38.07 34.30
C MET A 1 -19.04 -36.57 34.45
N SER A 2 -17.87 -36.08 34.84
CA SER A 2 -17.67 -34.71 35.34
C SER A 2 -17.75 -33.67 34.23
N GLN A 3 -18.39 -32.57 34.59
CA GLN A 3 -18.51 -31.31 33.85
C GLN A 3 -17.12 -30.82 33.42
N THR A 4 -16.93 -30.58 32.13
CA THR A 4 -15.67 -30.13 31.54
C THR A 4 -15.47 -28.63 31.80
N ASP A 5 -14.51 -28.28 32.65
CA ASP A 5 -14.03 -26.90 32.82
C ASP A 5 -13.34 -26.43 31.53
N LEU A 6 -14.05 -25.61 30.72
CA LEU A 6 -13.47 -24.90 29.59
C LEU A 6 -13.06 -23.49 30.06
N SER A 7 -11.78 -23.17 29.97
CA SER A 7 -11.29 -21.83 30.31
C SER A 7 -11.86 -20.78 29.34
N LEU A 8 -12.08 -19.56 29.82
CA LEU A 8 -12.62 -18.48 28.98
C LEU A 8 -11.68 -18.14 27.80
N ASN A 9 -10.36 -18.28 27.99
CA ASN A 9 -9.36 -18.05 26.94
C ASN A 9 -9.45 -19.11 25.83
N ASP A 10 -9.93 -20.31 26.16
CA ASP A 10 -10.11 -21.42 25.21
C ASP A 10 -11.53 -21.45 24.61
N PHE A 11 -12.44 -20.61 25.12
CA PHE A 11 -13.80 -20.53 24.62
C PHE A 11 -13.85 -19.83 23.26
N LYS A 12 -14.03 -20.64 22.21
CA LYS A 12 -14.29 -20.17 20.84
C LYS A 12 -15.79 -20.31 20.55
N PRO A 13 -16.63 -19.27 20.82
CA PRO A 13 -18.06 -19.36 20.61
C PRO A 13 -18.36 -19.67 19.14
N LYS A 14 -19.14 -20.73 18.91
CA LYS A 14 -19.66 -21.03 17.57
C LYS A 14 -20.99 -20.30 17.39
N PRO A 15 -21.18 -19.53 16.30
CA PRO A 15 -22.47 -18.94 16.00
C PRO A 15 -23.57 -20.01 16.01
N ARG A 16 -24.63 -19.80 16.79
CA ARG A 16 -25.81 -20.69 16.86
C ARG A 16 -26.99 -20.19 16.02
N LEU A 17 -26.83 -19.02 15.40
CA LEU A 17 -27.84 -18.43 14.52
C LEU A 17 -27.83 -19.19 13.19
N PHE A 18 -28.86 -19.98 12.95
CA PHE A 18 -29.11 -20.62 11.67
C PHE A 18 -30.09 -19.75 10.88
N VAL A 19 -29.55 -18.98 9.95
CA VAL A 19 -30.32 -18.18 8.99
C VAL A 19 -29.85 -18.54 7.59
N LYS A 20 -30.65 -18.19 6.57
CA LYS A 20 -30.21 -18.31 5.18
C LYS A 20 -28.94 -17.46 4.98
N THR A 21 -27.83 -18.11 4.66
CA THR A 21 -26.60 -17.46 4.20
C THR A 21 -26.61 -17.42 2.68
N THR A 22 -26.24 -16.28 2.10
CA THR A 22 -25.98 -16.16 0.66
C THR A 22 -24.51 -15.82 0.51
N GLU A 23 -23.75 -16.73 -0.11
CA GLU A 23 -22.34 -16.51 -0.38
C GLU A 23 -22.20 -15.72 -1.70
N VAL A 24 -21.47 -14.61 -1.64
CA VAL A 24 -21.18 -13.78 -2.81
C VAL A 24 -19.70 -13.92 -3.10
N LEU A 25 -19.37 -14.83 -4.01
CA LEU A 25 -17.99 -15.15 -4.38
C LEU A 25 -17.40 -14.20 -5.41
N THR A 26 -18.26 -13.45 -6.12
CA THR A 26 -17.86 -12.61 -7.23
C THR A 26 -18.47 -11.22 -7.12
N PRO A 27 -17.71 -10.15 -7.42
CA PRO A 27 -18.26 -8.82 -7.45
C PRO A 27 -19.19 -8.66 -8.66
N ARG A 28 -20.22 -7.82 -8.50
CA ARG A 28 -21.15 -7.49 -9.60
C ARG A 28 -20.49 -6.64 -10.70
N PHE A 29 -19.44 -5.90 -10.35
CA PHE A 29 -18.74 -4.97 -11.22
C PHE A 29 -17.22 -5.18 -11.14
N PRO A 30 -16.47 -4.77 -12.17
CA PRO A 30 -15.01 -4.72 -12.08
C PRO A 30 -14.50 -3.97 -10.86
N VAL A 31 -13.47 -4.51 -10.20
CA VAL A 31 -12.90 -3.90 -8.99
C VAL A 31 -11.60 -3.17 -9.32
N ILE A 32 -11.45 -1.98 -8.75
CA ILE A 32 -10.16 -1.31 -8.57
C ILE A 32 -9.85 -1.35 -7.09
N ASP A 33 -8.76 -2.01 -6.73
CA ASP A 33 -8.33 -2.10 -5.35
C ASP A 33 -7.38 -0.93 -5.03
N ALA A 34 -7.94 0.12 -4.41
CA ALA A 34 -7.34 1.45 -4.40
C ALA A 34 -6.38 1.73 -3.24
N HIS A 35 -6.21 0.81 -2.29
CA HIS A 35 -5.35 1.02 -1.13
C HIS A 35 -4.62 -0.24 -0.72
N ASN A 36 -3.43 -0.44 -1.25
CA ASN A 36 -2.70 -1.66 -1.01
C ASN A 36 -1.21 -1.46 -0.81
N HIS A 37 -0.61 -2.54 -0.31
CA HIS A 37 0.80 -2.70 -0.09
C HIS A 37 1.23 -4.07 -0.61
N LEU A 38 2.40 -4.14 -1.25
CA LEU A 38 2.96 -5.36 -1.82
C LEU A 38 4.22 -5.82 -1.08
N GLN A 39 4.91 -4.94 -0.36
CA GLN A 39 6.15 -5.31 0.35
C GLN A 39 5.90 -6.07 1.65
N GLU A 40 6.94 -6.70 2.19
CA GLU A 40 6.90 -7.43 3.48
C GLU A 40 6.19 -6.69 4.62
N PRO A 41 6.46 -5.39 4.91
CA PRO A 41 5.97 -4.76 6.13
C PRO A 41 4.44 -4.69 6.24
N PHE A 42 3.73 -4.66 5.10
CA PHE A 42 2.29 -4.43 5.04
C PHE A 42 1.53 -5.32 4.05
N GLY A 43 2.22 -5.82 3.02
CA GLY A 43 1.67 -6.62 1.91
C GLY A 43 2.07 -8.10 1.92
N GLY A 44 2.88 -8.55 2.89
CA GLY A 44 3.26 -9.96 3.00
C GLY A 44 4.28 -10.42 1.95
N GLY A 45 5.10 -9.50 1.43
CA GLY A 45 6.31 -9.82 0.67
C GLY A 45 6.08 -10.27 -0.77
N TRP A 46 5.06 -9.71 -1.45
CA TRP A 46 4.79 -9.99 -2.86
C TRP A 46 5.92 -9.54 -3.79
N ASP A 47 6.78 -8.64 -3.34
CA ASP A 47 8.02 -8.24 -4.02
C ASP A 47 9.08 -9.36 -4.08
N LYS A 48 8.84 -10.48 -3.37
CA LYS A 48 9.71 -11.66 -3.31
C LYS A 48 9.01 -12.94 -3.79
N LYS A 49 7.77 -12.85 -4.25
CA LYS A 49 6.94 -13.98 -4.71
C LYS A 49 6.65 -13.86 -6.19
N PRO A 50 6.40 -14.97 -6.91
CA PRO A 50 6.13 -14.90 -8.34
C PRO A 50 4.94 -13.98 -8.66
N LEU A 51 5.16 -13.00 -9.54
CA LEU A 51 4.11 -12.07 -9.99
C LEU A 51 2.87 -12.79 -10.54
N ALA A 52 3.07 -13.92 -11.23
CA ALA A 52 1.97 -14.70 -11.79
C ALA A 52 0.97 -15.16 -10.71
N GLU A 53 1.45 -15.57 -9.54
CA GLU A 53 0.57 -15.98 -8.44
C GLU A 53 -0.27 -14.81 -7.91
N LEU A 54 0.30 -13.61 -7.85
CA LEU A 54 -0.46 -12.41 -7.50
C LEU A 54 -1.54 -12.12 -8.56
N LEU A 55 -1.19 -12.20 -9.84
CA LEU A 55 -2.16 -11.97 -10.93
C LEU A 55 -3.31 -12.98 -10.90
N ASP A 56 -3.03 -14.25 -10.61
CA ASP A 56 -4.06 -15.30 -10.45
C ASP A 56 -5.03 -14.97 -9.31
N ILE A 57 -4.51 -14.45 -8.18
CA ILE A 57 -5.34 -14.00 -7.05
C ILE A 57 -6.21 -12.80 -7.45
N LEU A 58 -5.63 -11.82 -8.13
CA LEU A 58 -6.37 -10.64 -8.60
C LEU A 58 -7.47 -11.03 -9.59
N ASP A 59 -7.19 -11.97 -10.48
CA ASP A 59 -8.17 -12.47 -11.46
C ASP A 59 -9.31 -13.24 -10.78
N ALA A 60 -8.99 -14.10 -9.81
CA ALA A 60 -9.99 -14.81 -9.01
C ALA A 60 -10.91 -13.84 -8.24
N ALA A 61 -10.36 -12.72 -7.76
CA ALA A 61 -11.11 -11.66 -7.09
C ALA A 61 -11.77 -10.64 -8.05
N GLN A 62 -11.56 -10.78 -9.37
CA GLN A 62 -11.98 -9.82 -10.41
C GLN A 62 -11.49 -8.38 -10.19
N VAL A 63 -10.29 -8.24 -9.61
CA VAL A 63 -9.57 -6.98 -9.49
C VAL A 63 -8.84 -6.68 -10.79
N ARG A 64 -9.31 -5.66 -11.50
CA ARG A 64 -8.72 -5.25 -12.78
C ARG A 64 -7.49 -4.39 -12.59
N MET A 65 -7.47 -3.59 -11.53
CA MET A 65 -6.39 -2.66 -11.25
C MET A 65 -6.10 -2.62 -9.76
N TYR A 66 -4.83 -2.58 -9.42
CA TYR A 66 -4.30 -2.59 -8.07
C TYR A 66 -3.47 -1.32 -7.86
N VAL A 67 -3.86 -0.50 -6.88
CA VAL A 67 -3.12 0.70 -6.51
C VAL A 67 -2.15 0.35 -5.39
N ASP A 68 -0.88 0.34 -5.76
CA ASP A 68 0.24 0.08 -4.87
C ASP A 68 0.75 1.38 -4.25
N LEU A 69 0.70 1.43 -2.93
CA LEU A 69 1.04 2.57 -2.10
C LEU A 69 2.42 2.44 -1.43
N ASP A 70 3.26 1.51 -1.88
CA ASP A 70 4.59 1.24 -1.34
C ASP A 70 5.73 1.98 -2.02
N GLY A 71 5.51 2.82 -3.04
CA GLY A 71 6.60 3.53 -3.75
C GLY A 71 7.46 4.47 -2.88
N GLY A 72 7.22 4.51 -1.57
CA GLY A 72 8.22 4.87 -0.57
C GLY A 72 8.47 6.37 -0.47
N TRP A 73 9.73 6.71 -0.20
CA TRP A 73 10.26 8.07 -0.15
C TRP A 73 11.54 8.10 -0.98
N GLY A 74 11.62 9.01 -1.95
CA GLY A 74 12.65 8.94 -3.00
C GLY A 74 12.28 7.97 -4.11
N GLU A 75 13.26 7.44 -4.86
CA GLU A 75 13.00 6.68 -6.09
C GLU A 75 13.35 5.20 -6.02
N ASP A 76 14.14 4.72 -5.06
CA ASP A 76 14.62 3.33 -5.09
C ASP A 76 13.48 2.31 -4.96
N ILE A 77 12.60 2.49 -3.97
CA ILE A 77 11.44 1.59 -3.77
C ILE A 77 10.45 1.73 -4.92
N LEU A 78 10.16 2.97 -5.34
CA LEU A 78 9.32 3.24 -6.50
C LEU A 78 9.84 2.51 -7.75
N ASN A 79 11.13 2.63 -8.05
CA ASN A 79 11.75 2.01 -9.22
C ASN A 79 11.64 0.48 -9.16
N ALA A 80 11.95 -0.11 -8.01
CA ALA A 80 11.83 -1.55 -7.80
C ALA A 80 10.38 -2.04 -8.07
N HIS A 81 9.38 -1.31 -7.58
CA HIS A 81 7.97 -1.64 -7.79
C HIS A 81 7.52 -1.45 -9.23
N LEU A 82 8.00 -0.38 -9.88
CA LEU A 82 7.73 -0.13 -11.29
C LEU A 82 8.34 -1.23 -12.17
N ASP A 83 9.56 -1.66 -11.87
CA ASP A 83 10.26 -2.71 -12.63
C ASP A 83 9.65 -4.09 -12.39
N TYR A 84 9.31 -4.41 -11.15
CA TYR A 84 8.83 -5.76 -10.79
C TYR A 84 7.35 -5.98 -11.10
N PHE A 85 6.47 -5.02 -10.79
CA PHE A 85 5.01 -5.18 -10.92
C PHE A 85 4.46 -4.49 -12.16
N LYS A 86 4.74 -3.19 -12.29
CA LYS A 86 4.09 -2.33 -13.30
C LYS A 86 4.55 -2.65 -14.70
N GLN A 87 5.86 -2.75 -14.96
CA GLN A 87 6.39 -2.97 -16.31
C GLN A 87 5.92 -4.31 -16.92
N PRO A 88 5.92 -5.45 -16.19
CA PRO A 88 5.44 -6.71 -16.75
C PRO A 88 3.92 -6.78 -16.90
N ALA A 89 3.16 -6.00 -16.12
CA ALA A 89 1.70 -5.99 -16.13
C ALA A 89 1.12 -4.56 -16.06
N PRO A 90 1.33 -3.73 -17.10
CA PRO A 90 1.09 -2.28 -17.05
C PRO A 90 -0.37 -1.92 -16.78
N GLU A 91 -1.33 -2.69 -17.26
CA GLU A 91 -2.75 -2.40 -17.03
C GLU A 91 -3.24 -2.84 -15.64
N ARG A 92 -2.44 -3.63 -14.91
CA ARG A 92 -2.84 -4.24 -13.64
C ARG A 92 -2.46 -3.41 -12.42
N PHE A 93 -1.46 -2.53 -12.55
CA PHE A 93 -0.92 -1.78 -11.42
C PHE A 93 -0.94 -0.26 -11.66
N MET A 94 -1.17 0.50 -10.60
CA MET A 94 -0.79 1.91 -10.49
C MET A 94 0.10 2.03 -9.26
N VAL A 95 1.26 2.67 -9.40
CA VAL A 95 2.21 2.80 -8.29
C VAL A 95 2.29 4.27 -7.88
N PHE A 96 2.14 4.54 -6.59
CA PHE A 96 2.24 5.88 -6.04
C PHE A 96 3.66 6.12 -5.52
N GLY A 97 4.26 7.25 -5.92
CA GLY A 97 5.53 7.72 -5.37
C GLY A 97 5.34 8.48 -4.06
N GLY A 98 6.43 9.02 -3.53
CA GLY A 98 6.43 9.77 -2.28
C GLY A 98 7.56 10.77 -2.16
N VAL A 99 7.49 11.57 -1.09
CA VAL A 99 8.41 12.68 -0.81
C VAL A 99 9.48 12.23 0.18
N GLU A 100 10.74 12.51 -0.13
CA GLU A 100 11.87 12.29 0.78
C GLU A 100 11.98 13.45 1.79
N TRP A 101 11.14 13.42 2.82
CA TRP A 101 11.05 14.49 3.83
C TRP A 101 12.34 14.72 4.62
N SER A 102 13.22 13.72 4.72
CA SER A 102 14.54 13.88 5.38
C SER A 102 15.42 14.93 4.71
N LYS A 103 15.16 15.26 3.44
CA LYS A 103 15.88 16.29 2.69
C LYS A 103 15.46 17.72 3.04
N TRP A 104 14.39 17.92 3.81
CA TRP A 104 13.93 19.27 4.15
C TRP A 104 15.00 20.06 4.90
N ALA A 105 15.61 19.47 5.93
CA ALA A 105 16.64 20.14 6.71
C ALA A 105 17.89 20.53 5.88
N GLU A 106 18.26 19.71 4.90
CA GLU A 106 19.39 19.98 3.99
C GLU A 106 19.04 21.07 2.97
N MET A 107 17.84 21.01 2.39
CA MET A 107 17.41 21.88 1.29
C MET A 107 16.89 23.24 1.74
N GLY A 108 16.49 23.38 3.01
CA GLY A 108 15.97 24.63 3.56
C GLY A 108 14.74 25.14 2.81
N SER A 109 14.72 26.45 2.53
CA SER A 109 13.68 27.10 1.72
C SER A 109 13.51 26.50 0.32
N SER A 110 14.54 25.84 -0.22
CA SER A 110 14.51 25.24 -1.56
C SER A 110 13.86 23.85 -1.59
N PHE A 111 13.49 23.29 -0.43
CA PHE A 111 12.91 21.95 -0.32
C PHE A 111 11.66 21.76 -1.20
N GLY A 112 10.74 22.73 -1.22
CA GLY A 112 9.50 22.61 -1.99
C GLY A 112 9.75 22.47 -3.49
N GLU A 113 10.65 23.29 -4.04
CA GLU A 113 11.03 23.21 -5.46
C GLU A 113 11.79 21.92 -5.77
N TRP A 114 12.72 21.53 -4.89
CA TRP A 114 13.45 20.29 -5.00
C TRP A 114 12.52 19.07 -5.00
N ALA A 115 11.60 18.98 -4.04
CA ALA A 115 10.63 17.89 -3.93
C ALA A 115 9.70 17.84 -5.14
N ALA A 116 9.21 18.99 -5.62
CA ALA A 116 8.41 19.06 -6.83
C ALA A 116 9.20 18.55 -8.06
N ASN A 117 10.50 18.87 -8.16
CA ASN A 117 11.34 18.33 -9.23
C ASN A 117 11.48 16.80 -9.13
N ARG A 118 11.66 16.24 -7.93
CA ARG A 118 11.67 14.78 -7.73
C ARG A 118 10.36 14.14 -8.18
N LEU A 119 9.21 14.72 -7.81
CA LEU A 119 7.90 14.21 -8.24
C LEU A 119 7.72 14.22 -9.77
N ARG A 120 8.25 15.22 -10.47
CA ARG A 120 8.24 15.23 -11.95
C ARG A 120 9.05 14.06 -12.53
N LEU A 121 10.20 13.75 -11.93
CA LEU A 121 11.01 12.59 -12.34
C LEU A 121 10.29 11.26 -12.04
N GLN A 122 9.65 11.14 -10.88
CA GLN A 122 8.84 9.97 -10.51
C GLN A 122 7.68 9.77 -11.50
N ALA A 123 6.95 10.83 -11.84
CA ALA A 123 5.88 10.79 -12.82
C ALA A 123 6.39 10.39 -14.21
N ALA A 124 7.49 10.98 -14.66
CA ALA A 124 8.14 10.62 -15.94
C ALA A 124 8.60 9.15 -15.98
N ARG A 125 8.97 8.59 -14.82
CA ARG A 125 9.38 7.19 -14.66
C ARG A 125 8.20 6.20 -14.65
N GLY A 126 6.98 6.69 -14.40
CA GLY A 126 5.76 5.89 -14.44
C GLY A 126 4.95 5.87 -13.14
N ALA A 127 5.31 6.67 -12.13
CA ALA A 127 4.43 6.87 -10.97
C ALA A 127 3.11 7.53 -11.40
N GLN A 128 2.00 7.06 -10.84
CA GLN A 128 0.64 7.51 -11.21
C GLN A 128 -0.11 8.16 -10.05
N GLY A 129 0.58 8.41 -8.95
CA GLY A 129 0.03 9.14 -7.81
C GLY A 129 1.11 9.50 -6.80
N LEU A 130 0.69 10.25 -5.79
CA LEU A 130 1.51 10.70 -4.68
C LEU A 130 0.89 10.21 -3.38
N LYS A 131 1.70 9.61 -2.52
CA LYS A 131 1.34 9.29 -1.14
C LYS A 131 2.03 10.21 -0.15
N ILE A 132 1.22 10.85 0.69
CA ILE A 132 1.68 11.55 1.89
C ILE A 132 1.48 10.61 3.07
N TRP A 133 2.59 10.17 3.68
CA TRP A 133 2.56 9.22 4.79
C TRP A 133 2.26 9.94 6.11
N LYS A 134 1.67 9.20 7.07
CA LYS A 134 1.32 9.68 8.42
C LYS A 134 2.45 10.40 9.19
N PRO A 135 3.75 10.11 9.00
CA PRO A 135 4.81 10.90 9.62
C PRO A 135 4.75 12.40 9.27
N PHE A 136 4.21 12.77 8.10
CA PHE A 136 3.91 14.15 7.80
C PHE A 136 2.75 14.63 8.69
N GLY A 137 3.00 15.63 9.54
CA GLY A 137 2.07 16.08 10.58
C GLY A 137 2.28 15.45 11.96
N LEU A 138 3.05 14.35 12.06
CA LEU A 138 3.31 13.68 13.35
C LEU A 138 4.78 13.73 13.78
N HIS A 139 5.72 13.65 12.83
CA HIS A 139 7.15 13.54 13.12
C HIS A 139 8.05 14.36 12.18
N VAL A 140 7.61 14.62 10.95
CA VAL A 140 8.39 15.40 9.97
C VAL A 140 8.58 16.82 10.48
N LYS A 141 9.82 17.30 10.47
CA LYS A 141 10.18 18.67 10.82
C LYS A 141 10.77 19.40 9.62
N ASP A 142 10.54 20.70 9.58
CA ASP A 142 11.14 21.59 8.59
C ASP A 142 12.63 21.89 8.90
N ASP A 143 13.22 22.77 8.12
CA ASP A 143 14.60 23.24 8.26
C ASP A 143 14.87 24.05 9.53
N LYS A 144 13.82 24.52 10.21
CA LYS A 144 13.90 25.21 11.51
C LYS A 144 13.68 24.26 12.68
N GLY A 145 13.43 22.98 12.41
CA GLY A 145 13.11 21.98 13.42
C GLY A 145 11.67 22.08 13.94
N GLU A 146 10.81 22.87 13.28
CA GLU A 146 9.39 22.95 13.59
C GLU A 146 8.65 21.78 12.95
N LEU A 147 7.64 21.22 13.66
CA LEU A 147 6.82 20.15 13.11
C LEU A 147 6.04 20.65 11.89
N ALA A 148 6.11 19.90 10.79
CA ALA A 148 5.33 20.17 9.59
C ALA A 148 3.83 20.17 9.94
N LYS A 149 3.15 21.27 9.61
CA LYS A 149 1.73 21.48 9.90
C LYS A 149 0.87 20.87 8.80
N VAL A 150 -0.28 20.33 9.19
CA VAL A 150 -1.34 19.81 8.31
C VAL A 150 -2.54 20.74 8.37
#